data_AF-A0A7K0R580-F1
#
_entry.id   AF-A0A7K0R580-F1
#
_cell.length_a   1.000
_cell.length_b   1.000
_cell.length_c   1.000
_cell.angle_alpha   90.00
_cell.angle_beta   90.00
_cell.angle_gamma   90.00
#
_symmetry.space_group_name_H-M   'P 1'
#
loop_
_entity.id
_entity.type
_entity.pdbx_description
1 polymer ?
#
loop_
_entity_poly.entity_id
_entity_poly.type
_entity_poly.pdbx_seq_one_letter_code
_entity_poly.pdbx_strand_id
1 'polypeptide(L)'
;MTSDITQTQSDLVYSVASKKLASATAGSKKRYPFGALANQTKYVKTGPSAWTAGFFPGELWLMYQRTNDDRWLKRANQYSAALIPVANDKGTHDLGFMIGVPMSQAASLEPTSKLKRAYLNAEIT
;
A
#
# COMPACT_ATOMS: atom_id res chain seq x y z
N MET A 1 26.10 -9.33 -20.50
CA MET A 1 24.79 -9.97 -20.63
C MET A 1 24.10 -9.88 -19.28
N THR A 2 23.08 -9.04 -19.16
CA THR A 2 22.19 -9.08 -18.00
C THR A 2 21.31 -10.31 -18.18
N SER A 3 21.39 -11.28 -17.27
CA SER A 3 20.46 -12.40 -17.28
C SER A 3 19.07 -11.87 -16.92
N ASP A 4 18.14 -11.92 -17.87
CA ASP A 4 16.75 -11.50 -17.62
C ASP A 4 16.12 -12.37 -16.54
N ILE A 5 15.28 -11.75 -15.70
CA ILE A 5 14.53 -12.45 -14.66
C ILE A 5 13.48 -13.35 -15.33
N THR A 6 13.49 -14.63 -15.01
CA THR A 6 12.50 -15.59 -15.53
C THR A 6 11.14 -15.42 -14.85
N GLN A 7 10.06 -15.84 -15.51
CA GLN A 7 8.72 -15.81 -14.93
C GLN A 7 8.64 -16.58 -13.60
N THR A 8 9.29 -17.75 -13.52
CA THR A 8 9.36 -18.56 -12.30
C THR A 8 10.03 -17.82 -11.14
N GLN A 9 11.10 -17.06 -11.41
CA GLN A 9 11.76 -16.25 -10.39
C GLN A 9 10.85 -15.11 -9.91
N SER A 10 10.15 -14.45 -10.84
CA SER A 10 9.15 -13.42 -10.50
C SER A 10 8.03 -14.01 -9.62
N ASP A 11 7.46 -15.14 -10.01
CA ASP A 11 6.37 -15.80 -9.28
C ASP A 11 6.79 -16.22 -7.88
N LEU A 12 8.04 -16.66 -7.70
CA LEU A 12 8.58 -16.97 -6.39
C LEU A 12 8.66 -15.73 -5.48
N VAL A 13 9.13 -14.60 -6.01
CA VAL A 13 9.19 -13.33 -5.27
C VAL A 13 7.78 -12.90 -4.84
N TYR A 14 6.81 -12.94 -5.76
CA TYR A 14 5.41 -12.61 -5.44
C TYR A 14 4.77 -13.58 -4.45
N SER A 15 5.13 -14.86 -4.48
CA SER A 15 4.67 -15.85 -3.49
C SER A 15 5.16 -15.52 -2.09
N VAL A 16 6.43 -15.12 -1.96
CA VAL A 16 7.00 -14.67 -0.67
C VAL A 16 6.33 -13.36 -0.21
N ALA A 17 6.19 -12.38 -1.11
CA ALA A 17 5.55 -11.10 -0.82
C ALA A 17 4.10 -11.30 -0.34
N SER A 18 3.33 -12.11 -1.08
CA SER A 18 1.96 -12.51 -0.73
C SER A 18 1.85 -13.04 0.70
N LYS A 19 2.73 -13.96 1.11
CA LYS A 19 2.72 -14.51 2.48
C LYS A 19 3.01 -13.43 3.53
N LYS A 20 4.01 -12.58 3.30
CA LYS A 20 4.40 -11.51 4.22
C LYS A 20 3.31 -10.44 4.36
N LEU A 21 2.72 -10.00 3.25
CA LEU A 21 1.66 -9.00 3.22
C LEU A 21 0.35 -9.54 3.84
N ALA A 22 0.01 -10.81 3.57
CA ALA A 22 -1.14 -11.45 4.19
C ALA A 22 -1.00 -11.51 5.73
N SER A 23 0.20 -11.84 6.22
CA SER A 23 0.51 -11.81 7.66
C SER A 23 0.48 -10.39 8.23
N ALA A 24 1.03 -9.40 7.50
CA ALA A 24 1.04 -8.00 7.95
C ALA A 24 -0.37 -7.38 8.09
N THR A 25 -1.32 -7.88 7.29
CA THR A 25 -2.74 -7.48 7.31
C THR A 25 -3.61 -8.34 8.24
N ALA A 26 -3.04 -9.33 8.93
CA ALA A 26 -3.76 -10.13 9.91
C ALA A 26 -3.98 -9.33 11.21
N GLY A 27 -5.13 -8.65 11.32
CA GLY A 27 -5.55 -7.92 12.53
C GLY A 27 -6.51 -6.76 12.25
N SER A 28 -7.13 -6.22 13.31
CA SER A 28 -8.17 -5.18 13.20
C SER A 28 -7.65 -3.74 13.31
N LYS A 29 -6.42 -3.52 13.79
CA LYS A 29 -5.85 -2.18 13.95
C LYS A 29 -5.16 -1.75 12.66
N LYS A 30 -5.65 -0.66 12.06
CA LYS A 30 -5.09 0.01 10.88
C LYS A 30 -3.74 0.65 11.22
N ARG A 31 -2.71 -0.17 11.33
CA ARG A 31 -1.33 0.26 11.55
C ARG A 31 -0.47 -0.08 10.35
N TYR A 32 0.44 0.82 10.03
CA TYR A 32 1.31 0.76 8.85
C TYR A 32 2.73 0.39 9.28
N PRO A 33 3.47 -0.43 8.53
CA PRO A 33 4.90 -0.60 8.76
C PRO A 33 5.63 0.74 8.65
N PHE A 34 6.45 1.07 9.65
CA PHE A 34 7.31 2.26 9.61
C PHE A 34 8.71 1.91 9.09
N GLY A 35 9.30 0.87 9.67
CA GLY A 35 10.66 0.44 9.36
C GLY A 35 11.16 -0.57 10.39
N ALA A 36 12.26 -1.27 10.07
CA ALA A 36 12.97 -2.10 11.03
C ALA A 36 14.04 -1.23 11.68
N LEU A 37 13.91 -0.95 12.98
CA LEU A 37 14.92 -0.19 13.71
C LEU A 37 16.14 -1.07 14.00
N ALA A 38 17.25 -0.44 14.40
CA ALA A 38 18.47 -1.15 14.76
C ALA A 38 18.17 -2.30 15.73
N ASN A 39 18.71 -3.48 15.42
CA ASN A 39 18.56 -4.72 16.21
C ASN A 39 17.13 -5.27 16.31
N GLN A 40 16.21 -4.91 15.40
CA GLN A 40 14.86 -5.46 15.36
C GLN A 40 14.64 -6.39 14.16
N THR A 41 13.95 -7.50 14.40
CA THR A 41 13.55 -8.47 13.35
C THR A 41 12.11 -8.30 12.89
N LYS A 42 11.38 -7.35 13.48
CA LYS A 42 9.99 -7.02 13.17
C LYS A 42 9.86 -5.53 12.90
N TYR A 43 8.95 -5.17 11.99
CA TYR A 43 8.64 -3.77 11.74
C TYR A 43 7.99 -3.12 12.95
N VAL A 44 8.48 -1.92 13.29
CA VAL A 44 7.70 -0.98 14.10
C VAL A 44 6.49 -0.57 13.29
N LYS A 45 5.32 -0.54 13.94
CA LYS A 45 4.07 -0.13 13.30
C LYS A 45 3.66 1.27 13.76
N THR A 46 3.18 2.09 12.84
CA THR A 46 2.76 3.47 13.07
C THR A 46 1.29 3.69 12.64
N GLY A 47 0.80 4.91 12.81
CA GLY A 47 -0.50 5.37 12.33
C GLY A 47 -0.46 5.92 10.90
N PRO A 48 -1.61 6.36 10.37
CA PRO A 48 -1.74 6.85 9.00
C PRO A 48 -0.97 8.16 8.70
N SER A 49 -0.62 8.94 9.73
CA SER A 49 0.09 10.22 9.57
C SER A 49 1.61 10.10 9.45
N ALA A 50 2.18 8.89 9.40
CA ALA A 50 3.61 8.73 9.18
C ALA A 50 3.95 8.87 7.69
N TRP A 51 5.10 9.45 7.38
CA TRP A 51 5.57 9.64 6.00
C TRP A 51 5.65 8.34 5.19
N THR A 52 5.86 7.20 5.85
CA THR A 52 5.91 5.87 5.22
C THR A 52 4.56 5.18 5.04
N ALA A 53 3.46 5.77 5.54
CA ALA A 53 2.18 5.07 5.63
C ALA A 53 1.59 4.72 4.25
N GLY A 54 1.91 5.46 3.19
CA GLY A 54 1.38 5.19 1.85
C GLY A 54 2.03 4.02 1.11
N PHE A 55 3.24 3.61 1.48
CA PHE A 55 3.93 2.50 0.80
C PHE A 55 3.20 1.18 0.96
N PHE A 56 2.71 0.89 2.17
CA PHE A 56 2.04 -0.37 2.46
C PHE A 56 0.75 -0.60 1.65
N PRO A 57 -0.23 0.33 1.60
CA PRO A 57 -1.34 0.19 0.67
C PRO A 57 -0.90 0.13 -0.79
N GLY A 58 0.18 0.81 -1.17
CA GLY A 58 0.71 0.71 -2.53
C GLY A 58 1.17 -0.71 -2.90
N GLU A 59 1.86 -1.40 -1.99
CA GLU A 59 2.22 -2.83 -2.15
C GLU A 59 0.98 -3.72 -2.29
N LEU A 60 -0.10 -3.43 -1.55
CA LEU A 60 -1.36 -4.18 -1.65
C LEU A 60 -2.05 -3.96 -3.01
N TRP A 61 -1.99 -2.75 -3.57
CA TRP A 61 -2.46 -2.47 -4.93
C TRP A 61 -1.63 -3.18 -5.98
N LEU A 62 -0.32 -3.25 -5.83
CA LEU A 62 0.55 -4.04 -6.72
C LEU A 62 0.20 -5.53 -6.67
N MET A 63 -0.08 -6.08 -5.49
CA MET A 63 -0.54 -7.46 -5.38
C MET A 63 -1.87 -7.68 -6.10
N TYR A 64 -2.82 -6.75 -5.96
CA TYR A 64 -4.09 -6.83 -6.69
C TYR A 64 -3.87 -6.74 -8.20
N GLN A 65 -3.08 -5.78 -8.69
CA GLN A 65 -2.75 -5.64 -10.11
C GLN A 65 -2.12 -6.91 -10.69
N ARG A 66 -1.21 -7.56 -9.96
CA ARG A 66 -0.52 -8.76 -10.42
C ARG A 66 -1.41 -10.00 -10.45
N THR A 67 -2.33 -10.13 -9.49
CA THR A 67 -3.05 -11.39 -9.21
C THR A 67 -4.53 -11.35 -9.56
N ASN A 68 -5.11 -10.15 -9.65
CA ASN A 68 -6.55 -9.90 -9.77
C ASN A 68 -7.39 -10.61 -8.69
N ASP A 69 -6.82 -10.84 -7.50
CA ASP A 69 -7.48 -11.51 -6.37
C ASP A 69 -8.13 -10.47 -5.44
N ASP A 70 -9.45 -10.58 -5.27
CA ASP A 70 -10.30 -9.70 -4.45
C ASP A 70 -9.82 -9.57 -3.00
N ARG A 71 -9.08 -10.56 -2.48
CA ARG A 71 -8.52 -10.48 -1.15
C ARG A 71 -7.52 -9.32 -1.03
N TRP A 72 -6.82 -8.98 -2.10
CA TRP A 72 -5.87 -7.88 -2.15
C TRP A 72 -6.59 -6.57 -2.37
N LEU A 73 -7.59 -6.54 -3.25
CA LEU A 73 -8.47 -5.40 -3.44
C LEU A 73 -9.08 -4.92 -2.11
N LYS A 74 -9.66 -5.85 -1.34
CA LYS A 74 -10.27 -5.53 -0.03
C LYS A 74 -9.26 -4.94 0.94
N ARG A 75 -8.06 -5.51 1.01
CA ARG A 75 -6.98 -5.00 1.89
C ARG A 75 -6.48 -3.63 1.42
N ALA A 76 -6.22 -3.47 0.14
CA ALA A 76 -5.74 -2.23 -0.46
C ALA A 76 -6.73 -1.09 -0.19
N ASN A 77 -8.02 -1.31 -0.46
CA ASN A 77 -9.09 -0.37 -0.14
C ASN A 77 -9.15 -0.02 1.35
N GLN A 78 -9.07 -1.01 2.23
CA GLN A 78 -9.13 -0.80 3.69
C GLN A 78 -8.01 0.12 4.17
N TYR A 79 -6.78 -0.08 3.69
CA TYR A 79 -5.62 0.71 4.10
C TYR A 79 -5.53 2.06 3.37
N SER A 80 -5.89 2.15 2.08
CA SER A 80 -5.95 3.42 1.35
C SER A 80 -7.04 4.34 1.89
N ALA A 81 -8.26 3.83 2.13
CA ALA A 81 -9.36 4.66 2.62
C ALA A 81 -9.06 5.32 3.98
N ALA A 82 -8.21 4.69 4.80
CA ALA A 82 -7.81 5.23 6.09
C ALA A 82 -6.74 6.33 6.01
N LEU A 83 -6.13 6.53 4.84
CA LEU A 83 -5.20 7.63 4.58
C LEU A 83 -5.89 8.89 4.06
N ILE A 84 -7.12 8.78 3.53
CA ILE A 84 -7.88 9.93 2.99
C ILE A 84 -7.91 11.14 3.94
N PRO A 85 -8.15 11.01 5.25
CA PRO A 85 -8.15 12.16 6.17
C PRO A 85 -6.82 12.91 6.25
N VAL A 86 -5.71 12.25 5.89
CA VAL A 86 -4.35 12.81 5.94
C VAL A 86 -4.01 13.62 4.68
N ALA A 87 -4.81 13.54 3.61
CA ALA A 87 -4.58 14.25 2.34
C ALA A 87 -4.48 15.77 2.46
N ASN A 88 -5.03 16.37 3.51
CA ASN A 88 -5.02 17.81 3.74
C ASN A 88 -3.93 18.26 4.73
N ASP A 89 -2.99 17.38 5.10
CA ASP A 89 -1.91 17.72 6.02
C ASP A 89 -0.90 18.69 5.39
N LYS A 90 -0.96 19.96 5.76
CA LYS A 90 -0.06 21.03 5.27
C LYS A 90 1.27 21.10 6.03
N GLY A 91 1.49 20.23 7.02
CA GLY A 91 2.66 20.26 7.89
C GLY A 91 3.86 19.44 7.39
N THR A 92 3.74 18.76 6.25
CA THR A 92 4.78 17.84 5.75
C THR A 92 5.01 18.00 4.24
N HIS A 93 6.25 17.75 3.80
CA HIS A 93 6.59 17.61 2.38
C HIS A 93 6.42 16.18 1.86
N ASP A 94 6.16 15.22 2.74
CA ASP A 94 6.05 13.80 2.41
C ASP A 94 4.66 13.36 1.97
N LEU A 95 3.73 14.31 1.79
CA LEU A 95 2.36 14.04 1.36
C LEU A 95 2.32 13.14 0.10
N GLY A 96 3.23 13.34 -0.85
CA GLY A 96 3.35 12.51 -2.05
C GLY A 96 3.58 11.02 -1.74
N PHE A 97 4.40 10.69 -0.74
CA PHE A 97 4.60 9.30 -0.31
C PHE A 97 3.42 8.76 0.47
N MET A 98 2.81 9.61 1.30
CA MET A 98 1.70 9.22 2.17
C MET A 98 0.44 8.95 1.38
N ILE A 99 0.14 9.78 0.38
CA ILE A 99 -1.15 9.83 -0.31
C ILE A 99 -0.98 9.63 -1.81
N GLY A 100 -0.05 10.33 -2.44
CA GLY A 100 0.14 10.28 -3.91
C GLY A 100 0.31 8.85 -4.43
N VAL A 101 1.26 8.09 -3.87
CA VAL A 101 1.53 6.69 -4.28
C VAL A 101 0.28 5.81 -4.19
N PRO A 102 -0.36 5.61 -3.03
CA PRO A 102 -1.49 4.71 -2.92
C PRO A 102 -2.77 5.22 -3.60
N MET A 103 -3.01 6.54 -3.67
CA MET A 103 -4.22 7.08 -4.30
C MET A 103 -4.18 6.95 -5.82
N SER A 104 -3.03 7.21 -6.45
CA SER A 104 -2.86 7.03 -7.89
C SER A 104 -3.11 5.59 -8.35
N GLN A 105 -2.61 4.62 -7.58
CA GLN A 105 -2.87 3.20 -7.85
C GLN A 105 -4.34 2.85 -7.61
N ALA A 106 -4.92 3.32 -6.51
CA ALA A 106 -6.33 3.07 -6.18
C ALA A 106 -7.27 3.67 -7.23
N ALA A 107 -7.03 4.90 -7.67
CA ALA A 107 -7.80 5.56 -8.72
C ALA A 107 -7.75 4.77 -10.05
N SER A 108 -6.62 4.13 -10.34
CA SER A 108 -6.44 3.32 -11.54
C SER A 108 -7.15 1.97 -11.45
N LEU A 109 -7.08 1.29 -10.29
CA LEU A 109 -7.43 -0.12 -10.13
C LEU A 109 -8.78 -0.37 -9.44
N GLU A 110 -9.31 0.58 -8.67
CA GLU A 110 -10.56 0.40 -7.92
C GLU A 110 -11.76 0.34 -8.89
N PRO A 111 -12.52 -0.78 -8.91
CA PRO A 111 -13.65 -0.93 -9.82
C PRO A 111 -14.86 -0.07 -9.44
N THR A 112 -15.01 0.29 -8.16
CA THR A 112 -16.19 1.03 -7.69
C THR A 112 -16.05 2.52 -7.92
N SER A 113 -16.97 3.10 -8.70
CA SER A 113 -17.00 4.54 -9.02
C SER A 113 -17.00 5.45 -7.78
N LYS A 114 -17.64 5.04 -6.69
CA LYS A 114 -17.69 5.81 -5.43
C LYS A 114 -16.33 5.93 -4.75
N LEU A 115 -15.63 4.81 -4.52
CA LEU A 115 -14.32 4.81 -3.85
C LEU A 115 -13.26 5.42 -4.76
N LYS A 116 -13.28 5.09 -6.05
CA LYS A 116 -12.41 5.70 -7.05
C LYS A 116 -12.48 7.23 -7.04
N ARG A 117 -13.69 7.80 -6.94
CA ARG A 117 -13.86 9.26 -6.82
C ARG A 117 -13.28 9.81 -5.52
N ALA A 118 -13.44 9.10 -4.40
CA ALA A 118 -12.85 9.53 -3.14
C ALA A 118 -11.32 9.56 -3.20
N TYR A 119 -10.70 8.60 -3.90
CA TYR A 119 -9.25 8.57 -4.10
C TYR A 119 -8.77 9.68 -5.03
N LEU A 120 -9.44 9.91 -6.17
CA LEU A 120 -9.13 11.02 -7.07
C LEU A 120 -9.23 12.39 -6.38
N ASN A 121 -10.23 12.59 -5.52
CA ASN A 121 -10.37 13.83 -4.76
C ASN A 121 -9.31 13.99 -3.66
N ALA A 122 -8.65 12.91 -3.27
CA ALA A 122 -7.59 12.90 -2.27
C ALA A 122 -6.19 12.95 -2.91
N GLU A 123 -6.08 12.84 -4.24
CA GLU A 123 -4.81 13.07 -4.92
C GLU A 123 -4.35 14.51 -4.69
N ILE A 124 -3.05 14.67 -4.47
CA ILE A 124 -2.45 15.97 -4.17
C ILE A 124 -2.29 16.71 -5.50
N THR A 125 -3.01 17.82 -5.63
CA THR A 125 -2.87 18.77 -6.75
C THR A 125 -1.79 19.81 -6.49
#